data_AF-A0A918BUT5-F1
#
_entry.id   AF-A0A918BUT5-F1
#
_cell.length_a   1.000
_cell.length_b   1.000
_cell.length_c   1.000
_cell.angle_alpha   90.00
_cell.angle_beta   90.00
_cell.angle_gamma   90.00
#
_symmetry.space_group_name_H-M   'P 1'
#
loop_
_entity.id
_entity.type
_entity.pdbx_description
1 polymer ?
#
loop_
_entity_poly.entity_id
_entity_poly.type
_entity_poly.pdbx_seq_one_letter_code
_entity_poly.pdbx_strand_id
1 'polypeptide(L)'
;MGALALLTPDILRPEGWSFLDGVDVLFHEAGHVLFMPFGNTLYLLGGSVFQVLLPAFLAGVFYWRGERVSAAVVLLWAAQNLGYVSVYIADARARALPLLGDDPDAHDWWQLLGGWNLLTHDLLLGRVVWLAGVATALWAVWVAYRGTEFTR
;
A
#
# COMPACT_ATOMS: atom_id res chain seq x y z
N MET A 1 12.89 6.10 18.07
CA MET A 1 13.80 6.27 16.93
C MET A 1 13.92 5.04 16.02
N GLY A 2 13.56 3.81 16.47
CA GLY A 2 13.62 2.61 15.63
C GLY A 2 12.53 2.45 14.54
N ALA A 3 11.29 2.89 14.79
CA ALA A 3 10.19 2.71 13.83
C ALA A 3 10.33 3.55 12.54
N LEU A 4 10.90 4.76 12.64
CA LEU A 4 11.14 5.61 11.47
C LEU A 4 12.26 5.08 10.56
N ALA A 5 13.21 4.32 11.10
CA ALA A 5 14.31 3.74 10.33
C ALA A 5 13.88 2.54 9.48
N LEU A 6 12.78 1.86 9.86
CA LEU A 6 12.20 0.76 9.09
C LEU A 6 11.36 1.25 7.90
N LEU A 7 10.78 2.46 7.98
CA LEU A 7 9.84 2.98 6.98
C LEU A 7 10.50 3.92 5.96
N THR A 8 11.62 4.54 6.31
CA THR A 8 12.27 5.56 5.46
C THR A 8 12.99 5.04 4.22
N PRO A 9 13.61 3.83 4.21
CA PRO A 9 14.18 3.26 2.99
C PRO A 9 13.09 2.91 1.97
N ASP A 10 12.01 2.25 2.39
CA ASP A 10 10.99 1.68 1.50
C ASP A 10 10.10 2.77 0.86
N ILE A 11 9.87 3.89 1.56
CA ILE A 11 9.12 5.04 1.02
C ILE A 11 9.91 5.80 -0.06
N LEU A 12 11.24 5.85 0.06
CA LEU A 12 12.11 6.64 -0.82
C LEU A 12 12.82 5.79 -1.89
N ARG A 13 12.94 4.48 -1.68
CA ARG A 13 13.57 3.49 -2.54
C ARG A 13 12.84 2.15 -2.45
N PRO A 14 11.72 1.99 -3.17
CA PRO A 14 10.96 0.74 -3.20
C PRO A 14 11.66 -0.39 -3.98
N GLU A 15 12.98 -0.28 -4.25
CA GLU A 15 13.73 -1.18 -5.13
C GLU A 15 14.51 -2.27 -4.37
N GLY A 16 14.42 -2.32 -3.04
CA GLY A 16 15.09 -3.31 -2.20
C GLY A 16 14.13 -4.08 -1.30
N TRP A 17 14.23 -5.41 -1.29
CA TRP A 17 13.36 -6.26 -0.48
C TRP A 17 13.61 -6.08 1.03
N SER A 18 12.57 -5.78 1.77
CA SER A 18 12.54 -5.53 3.22
C SER A 18 11.67 -6.56 3.95
N PHE A 19 11.78 -6.64 5.28
CA PHE A 19 10.89 -7.49 6.08
C PHE A 19 9.43 -7.04 5.97
N LEU A 20 9.19 -5.72 5.86
CA LEU A 20 7.85 -5.17 5.72
C LEU A 20 7.22 -5.56 4.39
N ASP A 21 8.00 -5.70 3.33
CA ASP A 21 7.49 -6.14 2.02
C ASP A 21 6.89 -7.54 2.11
N GLY A 22 7.51 -8.44 2.87
CA GLY A 22 6.94 -9.77 3.12
C GLY A 22 5.62 -9.72 3.89
N VAL A 23 5.46 -8.75 4.79
CA VAL A 23 4.20 -8.51 5.52
C VAL A 23 3.14 -7.92 4.58
N ASP A 24 3.53 -6.99 3.72
CA ASP A 24 2.62 -6.37 2.74
C ASP A 24 2.13 -7.42 1.74
N VAL A 25 3.03 -8.24 1.18
CA VAL A 25 2.67 -9.38 0.31
C VAL A 25 1.74 -10.35 1.02
N LEU A 26 2.01 -10.70 2.29
CA LEU A 26 1.11 -11.56 3.07
C LEU A 26 -0.30 -10.99 3.13
N PHE A 27 -0.44 -9.69 3.38
CA PHE A 27 -1.75 -9.06 3.39
C PHE A 27 -2.34 -8.90 1.98
N HIS A 28 -1.54 -8.67 0.95
CA HIS A 28 -2.00 -8.71 -0.45
C HIS A 28 -2.65 -10.06 -0.78
N GLU A 29 -1.97 -11.17 -0.48
CA GLU A 29 -2.54 -12.51 -0.70
C GLU A 29 -3.78 -12.79 0.16
N ALA A 30 -3.78 -12.33 1.42
CA ALA A 30 -4.97 -12.42 2.27
C ALA A 30 -6.15 -11.63 1.67
N GLY A 31 -5.88 -10.48 1.04
CA GLY A 31 -6.87 -9.69 0.32
C GLY A 31 -7.53 -10.47 -0.80
N HIS A 32 -6.76 -11.18 -1.62
CA HIS A 32 -7.32 -12.07 -2.65
C HIS A 32 -8.29 -13.09 -2.06
N VAL A 33 -7.90 -13.76 -0.97
CA VAL A 33 -8.75 -14.77 -0.29
C VAL A 33 -10.03 -14.13 0.25
N LEU A 34 -9.93 -12.97 0.90
CA LEU A 34 -11.08 -12.26 1.47
C LEU A 34 -12.06 -11.78 0.41
N PHE A 35 -11.56 -11.37 -0.76
CA PHE A 35 -12.39 -10.82 -1.83
C PHE A 35 -12.83 -11.84 -2.89
N MET A 36 -12.31 -13.07 -2.82
CA MET A 36 -12.68 -14.18 -3.72
C MET A 36 -14.20 -14.38 -3.90
N PRO A 37 -15.05 -14.29 -2.86
CA PRO A 37 -16.50 -14.50 -3.02
C PRO A 37 -17.20 -13.44 -3.87
N PHE A 38 -16.57 -12.29 -4.14
CA PHE A 38 -17.20 -11.15 -4.82
C PHE A 38 -16.87 -11.06 -6.32
N GLY A 39 -16.28 -12.12 -6.90
CA GLY A 39 -16.00 -12.23 -8.32
C GLY A 39 -14.62 -11.70 -8.73
N ASN A 40 -14.24 -11.95 -9.98
CA ASN A 40 -12.85 -11.81 -10.44
C ASN A 40 -12.27 -10.40 -10.28
N THR A 41 -13.03 -9.36 -10.63
CA THR A 41 -12.55 -7.98 -10.50
C THR A 41 -12.22 -7.62 -9.05
N LEU A 42 -13.08 -8.01 -8.11
CA LEU A 42 -12.86 -7.72 -6.69
C LEU A 42 -11.81 -8.64 -6.09
N TYR A 43 -11.70 -9.88 -6.55
CA TYR A 43 -10.59 -10.77 -6.22
C TYR A 43 -9.25 -10.12 -6.59
N LEU A 44 -9.05 -9.70 -7.84
CA LEU A 44 -7.79 -9.08 -8.31
C LEU A 44 -7.50 -7.74 -7.61
N LEU A 45 -8.53 -6.89 -7.41
CA LEU A 45 -8.38 -5.65 -6.64
C LEU A 45 -8.09 -5.90 -5.16
N GLY A 46 -8.59 -7.02 -4.64
CA GLY A 46 -8.64 -7.35 -3.22
C GLY A 46 -7.28 -7.32 -2.55
N GLY A 47 -6.23 -7.78 -3.23
CA GLY A 47 -4.89 -7.75 -2.68
C GLY A 47 -4.39 -6.33 -2.42
N SER A 48 -4.33 -5.50 -3.47
CA SER A 48 -3.88 -4.11 -3.33
C SER A 48 -4.79 -3.27 -2.41
N VAL A 49 -6.09 -3.53 -2.42
CA VAL A 49 -7.05 -2.83 -1.57
C VAL A 49 -6.86 -3.22 -0.10
N PHE A 50 -6.76 -4.50 0.22
CA PHE A 50 -6.68 -4.95 1.60
C PHE A 50 -5.35 -4.57 2.26
N GLN A 51 -4.23 -4.69 1.55
CA GLN A 51 -2.92 -4.32 2.11
C GLN A 51 -2.84 -2.83 2.50
N VAL A 52 -3.58 -1.95 1.82
CA VAL A 52 -3.70 -0.52 2.19
C VAL A 52 -4.76 -0.29 3.26
N LEU A 53 -5.93 -0.94 3.14
CA LEU A 53 -7.06 -0.70 4.05
C LEU A 53 -6.80 -1.18 5.47
N LEU A 54 -6.09 -2.29 5.64
CA LEU A 54 -5.80 -2.84 6.97
C LEU A 54 -5.01 -1.84 7.85
N PRO A 55 -3.83 -1.33 7.45
CA PRO A 55 -3.12 -0.33 8.22
C PRO A 55 -3.92 0.97 8.35
N ALA A 56 -4.62 1.42 7.30
CA ALA A 56 -5.46 2.61 7.39
C ALA A 56 -6.57 2.48 8.46
N PHE A 57 -7.20 1.31 8.55
CA PHE A 57 -8.20 1.00 9.57
C PHE A 57 -7.59 1.00 10.97
N LEU A 58 -6.46 0.32 11.16
CA LEU A 58 -5.75 0.28 12.44
C LEU A 58 -5.31 1.68 12.90
N ALA A 59 -4.83 2.51 11.98
CA ALA A 59 -4.54 3.91 12.24
C ALA A 59 -5.77 4.68 12.72
N GLY A 60 -6.94 4.47 12.09
CA GLY A 60 -8.21 5.05 12.53
C GLY A 60 -8.59 4.62 13.96
N VAL A 61 -8.38 3.34 14.30
CA VAL A 61 -8.62 2.84 15.67
C VAL A 61 -7.72 3.54 16.70
N PHE A 62 -6.42 3.65 16.43
CA PHE A 62 -5.50 4.37 17.32
C PHE A 62 -5.86 5.86 17.44
N TYR A 63 -6.24 6.48 16.33
CA TYR A 63 -6.66 7.88 16.31
C TYR A 63 -7.89 8.10 17.20
N TRP A 64 -8.89 7.23 17.12
CA TRP A 64 -10.10 7.31 17.93
C TRP A 64 -9.80 7.10 19.44
N ARG A 65 -8.81 6.29 19.78
CA ARG A 65 -8.34 6.11 21.16
C ARG A 65 -7.52 7.28 21.71
N GLY A 66 -7.25 8.30 20.89
CA GLY A 66 -6.39 9.44 21.26
C GLY A 66 -4.89 9.14 21.16
N GLU A 67 -4.51 7.95 20.68
CA GLU A 67 -3.12 7.51 20.55
C GLU A 67 -2.49 8.06 19.25
N ARG A 68 -2.36 9.39 19.17
CA ARG A 68 -2.00 10.11 17.93
C ARG A 68 -0.64 9.69 17.34
N VAL A 69 0.36 9.40 18.18
CA VAL A 69 1.67 8.94 17.70
C VAL A 69 1.58 7.54 17.10
N SER A 70 0.87 6.61 17.76
CA SER A 70 0.61 5.27 17.22
C SER A 70 -0.14 5.34 15.89
N ALA A 71 -1.19 6.17 15.82
CA ALA A 71 -1.96 6.40 14.59
C ALA A 71 -1.07 6.90 13.45
N ALA A 72 -0.18 7.86 13.71
CA ALA A 72 0.75 8.38 12.72
C ALA A 72 1.75 7.31 12.23
N VAL A 73 2.31 6.50 13.12
CA VAL A 73 3.23 5.41 12.71
C VAL A 73 2.52 4.42 11.79
N VAL A 74 1.29 4.05 12.11
CA VAL A 74 0.51 3.12 11.28
C VAL A 74 0.03 3.77 9.97
N LEU A 75 -0.28 5.07 9.95
CA LEU A 75 -0.55 5.80 8.70
C LEU A 75 0.68 5.83 7.78
N LEU A 76 1.89 5.91 8.32
CA LEU A 76 3.12 5.81 7.51
C LEU A 76 3.25 4.42 6.87
N TRP A 77 2.83 3.35 7.55
CA TRP A 77 2.76 2.02 6.96
C TRP A 77 1.71 1.95 5.83
N ALA A 78 0.54 2.55 6.00
CA ALA A 78 -0.44 2.68 4.91
C ALA A 78 0.10 3.48 3.71
N ALA A 79 0.86 4.55 3.96
CA ALA A 79 1.50 5.35 2.93
C ALA A 79 2.56 4.56 2.15
N GLN A 80 3.34 3.73 2.85
CA GLN A 80 4.32 2.84 2.23
C GLN A 80 3.64 1.75 1.39
N ASN A 81 2.50 1.19 1.85
CA ASN A 81 1.69 0.25 1.05
C ASN A 81 1.16 0.90 -0.24
N LEU A 82 0.71 2.16 -0.18
CA LEU A 82 0.35 2.92 -1.38
C LEU A 82 1.54 3.10 -2.33
N GLY A 83 2.75 3.27 -1.81
CA GLY A 83 3.99 3.26 -2.59
C GLY A 83 4.19 1.95 -3.34
N TYR A 84 4.03 0.81 -2.66
CA TYR A 84 4.10 -0.51 -3.29
C TYR A 84 3.03 -0.73 -4.35
N VAL A 85 1.77 -0.43 -4.05
CA VAL A 85 0.67 -0.52 -5.03
C VAL A 85 0.97 0.36 -6.25
N SER A 86 1.53 1.55 -6.06
CA SER A 86 1.91 2.43 -7.16
C SER A 86 2.91 1.76 -8.11
N VAL A 87 3.99 1.17 -7.56
CA VAL A 87 5.02 0.47 -8.35
C VAL A 87 4.40 -0.74 -9.05
N TYR A 88 3.56 -1.50 -8.35
CA TYR A 88 2.86 -2.66 -8.90
C TYR A 88 1.90 -2.28 -10.04
N ILE A 89 1.14 -1.18 -9.91
CA ILE A 89 0.32 -0.65 -11.00
C ILE A 89 1.21 -0.24 -12.19
N ALA A 90 2.28 0.49 -11.94
CA ALA A 90 3.17 1.00 -12.98
C ALA A 90 3.91 -0.13 -13.73
N ASP A 91 4.10 -1.29 -13.09
CA ASP A 91 4.70 -2.47 -13.70
C ASP A 91 3.72 -3.27 -14.58
N ALA A 92 2.42 -2.97 -14.57
CA ALA A 92 1.39 -3.79 -15.22
C ALA A 92 1.70 -4.16 -16.70
N ARG A 93 2.31 -3.28 -17.50
CA ARG A 93 2.75 -3.64 -18.87
C ARG A 93 4.07 -4.40 -18.91
N ALA A 94 5.03 -3.99 -18.08
CA ALA A 94 6.39 -4.53 -18.11
C ALA A 94 6.43 -5.93 -17.48
N ARG A 95 5.64 -6.16 -16.44
CA ARG A 95 5.54 -7.40 -15.66
C ARG A 95 6.92 -7.89 -15.25
N ALA A 96 7.74 -6.95 -14.79
CA ALA A 96 9.14 -7.18 -14.42
C ALA A 96 9.28 -7.48 -12.92
N LEU A 97 8.27 -7.15 -12.11
CA LEU A 97 8.27 -7.48 -10.69
C LEU A 97 8.17 -8.99 -10.48
N PRO A 98 8.96 -9.58 -9.57
CA PRO A 98 8.79 -10.98 -9.20
C PRO A 98 7.46 -11.15 -8.46
N LEU A 99 6.66 -12.12 -8.90
CA LEU A 99 5.37 -12.44 -8.29
C LEU A 99 5.48 -13.70 -7.43
N LEU A 100 4.59 -13.82 -6.45
CA LEU A 100 4.47 -15.07 -5.72
C LEU A 100 3.98 -16.17 -6.68
N GLY A 101 4.80 -17.21 -6.85
CA GLY A 101 4.51 -18.30 -7.79
C GLY A 101 5.11 -18.15 -9.19
N ASP A 102 5.89 -17.09 -9.44
CA ASP A 102 6.71 -16.88 -10.65
C ASP A 102 5.94 -16.94 -12.00
N ASP A 103 4.63 -16.64 -12.00
CA ASP A 103 3.82 -16.56 -13.23
C ASP A 103 3.51 -15.10 -13.60
N PRO A 104 4.11 -14.54 -14.67
CA PRO A 104 3.84 -13.17 -15.10
C PRO A 104 2.38 -12.89 -15.50
N ASP A 105 1.61 -13.91 -15.90
CA ASP A 105 0.20 -13.74 -16.25
C ASP A 105 -0.69 -13.64 -14.99
N ALA A 106 -0.17 -13.99 -13.81
CA ALA A 106 -0.83 -13.77 -12.52
C ALA A 106 -0.81 -12.31 -12.05
N HIS A 107 -0.21 -11.39 -12.81
CA HIS A 107 -0.13 -9.98 -12.45
C HIS A 107 -1.51 -9.30 -12.43
N ASP A 108 -1.98 -8.89 -11.24
CA ASP A 108 -3.35 -8.39 -11.03
C ASP A 108 -3.67 -7.17 -11.89
N TRP A 109 -2.81 -6.15 -11.83
CA TRP A 109 -3.03 -4.90 -12.56
C TRP A 109 -2.88 -5.06 -14.07
N TRP A 110 -2.10 -6.03 -14.56
CA TRP A 110 -2.09 -6.38 -15.97
C TRP A 110 -3.46 -6.94 -16.40
N GLN A 111 -4.01 -7.88 -15.63
CA GLN A 111 -5.33 -8.47 -15.92
C GLN A 111 -6.45 -7.43 -15.83
N LEU A 112 -6.45 -6.59 -14.77
CA LEU A 112 -7.45 -5.55 -14.57
C LEU A 112 -7.41 -4.49 -15.68
N LEU A 113 -6.24 -3.88 -15.90
CA LEU A 113 -6.10 -2.81 -16.89
C LEU A 113 -6.24 -3.35 -18.32
N GLY A 114 -5.80 -4.58 -18.58
CA GLY A 114 -6.05 -5.27 -19.85
C GLY A 114 -7.54 -5.50 -20.10
N GLY A 115 -8.25 -6.04 -19.12
CA GLY A 115 -9.69 -6.27 -19.18
C GLY A 115 -10.51 -4.98 -19.32
N TRP A 116 -10.00 -3.85 -18.82
CA TRP A 116 -10.64 -2.54 -18.96
C TRP A 116 -10.18 -1.73 -20.17
N ASN A 117 -9.26 -2.26 -20.99
CA ASN A 117 -8.63 -1.52 -22.09
C ASN A 117 -7.95 -0.22 -21.64
N LEU A 118 -7.37 -0.23 -20.44
CA LEU A 118 -6.66 0.89 -19.80
C LEU A 118 -5.17 0.61 -19.60
N LEU A 119 -4.63 -0.48 -20.15
CA LEU A 119 -3.27 -0.93 -19.90
C LEU A 119 -2.18 0.12 -20.22
N THR A 120 -2.43 1.02 -21.17
CA THR A 120 -1.51 2.14 -21.48
C THR A 120 -1.46 3.26 -20.42
N HIS A 121 -2.37 3.23 -19.44
CA HIS A 121 -2.47 4.22 -18.36
C HIS A 121 -1.80 3.77 -17.06
N ASP A 122 -1.18 2.58 -17.03
CA ASP A 122 -0.44 2.02 -15.89
C ASP A 122 0.48 3.05 -15.19
N LEU A 123 1.33 3.77 -15.91
CA LEU A 123 2.25 4.75 -15.34
C LEU A 123 1.54 5.96 -14.73
N LEU A 124 0.42 6.39 -15.34
CA LEU A 124 -0.38 7.50 -14.83
C LEU A 124 -1.10 7.09 -13.54
N LEU A 125 -1.73 5.92 -13.55
CA LEU A 125 -2.45 5.37 -12.40
C LEU A 125 -1.49 5.10 -11.25
N GLY A 126 -0.32 4.51 -11.52
CA GLY A 126 0.75 4.34 -10.54
C GLY A 126 1.13 5.68 -9.92
N ARG A 127 1.37 6.72 -10.73
CA ARG A 127 1.67 8.08 -10.23
C ARG A 127 0.56 8.67 -9.36
N VAL A 128 -0.71 8.46 -9.71
CA VAL A 128 -1.85 8.92 -8.89
C VAL A 128 -1.83 8.24 -7.52
N VAL A 129 -1.62 6.93 -7.47
CA VAL A 129 -1.52 6.18 -6.21
C VAL A 129 -0.28 6.59 -5.42
N TRP A 130 0.84 6.87 -6.07
CA TRP A 130 2.03 7.42 -5.42
C TRP A 130 1.76 8.77 -4.74
N LEU A 131 1.06 9.68 -5.43
CA LEU A 131 0.66 10.97 -4.86
C LEU A 131 -0.27 10.79 -3.65
N ALA A 132 -1.16 9.80 -3.68
CA ALA A 132 -1.97 9.45 -2.51
C ALA A 132 -1.12 8.93 -1.35
N GLY A 133 -0.07 8.13 -1.64
CA GLY A 133 0.92 7.69 -0.65
C GLY A 133 1.63 8.88 0.00
N VAL A 134 2.15 9.81 -0.81
CA VAL A 134 2.79 11.05 -0.32
C VAL A 134 1.83 11.87 0.54
N ALA A 135 0.59 12.07 0.09
CA ALA A 135 -0.42 12.79 0.86
C ALA A 135 -0.72 12.11 2.20
N THR A 136 -0.78 10.78 2.22
CA THR A 136 -1.00 9.98 3.44
C THR A 136 0.18 10.10 4.40
N ALA A 137 1.42 10.09 3.89
CA ALA A 137 2.62 10.30 4.71
C ALA A 137 2.66 11.71 5.32
N LEU A 138 2.34 12.74 4.54
CA LEU A 138 2.23 14.12 5.05
C LEU A 138 1.15 14.25 6.12
N TRP A 139 0.00 13.59 5.92
CA TRP A 139 -1.06 13.54 6.91
C TRP A 139 -0.61 12.85 8.19
N ALA A 140 0.12 11.74 8.09
CA ALA A 140 0.69 11.05 9.24
C ALA A 140 1.62 11.97 10.08
N VAL A 141 2.49 12.74 9.42
CA VAL A 141 3.35 13.72 10.09
C VAL A 141 2.52 14.78 10.83
N TRP A 142 1.46 15.29 10.19
CA TRP A 142 0.56 16.24 10.83
C TRP A 142 -0.18 15.65 12.04
N VAL A 143 -0.66 14.40 11.95
CA VAL A 143 -1.29 13.69 13.08
C VAL A 143 -0.31 13.55 14.24
N ALA A 144 0.95 13.19 13.97
CA ALA A 144 2.00 13.09 14.99
C ALA A 144 2.26 14.43 15.67
N TYR A 145 2.36 15.52 14.90
CA TYR A 145 2.55 16.88 15.43
C TYR A 145 1.40 17.27 16.37
N ARG A 146 0.15 17.01 15.99
CA ARG A 146 -1.01 17.26 16.86
C ARG A 146 -1.00 16.38 18.11
N GLY A 147 -0.34 15.22 18.07
CA GLY A 147 -0.15 14.32 19.21
C GLY A 147 0.73 14.88 20.31
N THR A 148 1.76 15.62 19.94
CA THR A 148 2.75 16.15 20.90
C THR A 148 2.32 17.45 21.56
N GLU A 149 1.36 18.18 20.98
CA GLU A 149 0.78 19.38 21.60
C GLU A 149 -0.16 19.05 22.78
N PHE A 150 -0.74 17.84 22.83
CA PHE A 150 -1.72 17.46 23.86
C PHE A 150 -1.08 16.90 25.15
N THR A 151 0.21 16.62 25.11
CA THR A 151 0.99 16.10 26.26
C THR A 151 1.82 17.18 26.96
N ARG A 152 1.75 18.44 26.51
CA ARG A 152 2.29 19.61 27.21
C ARG A 152 1.17 20.35 27.94
#